data_AF-V9LDB3-F1
#
_entry.id   AF-V9LDB3-F1
#
_cell.length_a   1.000
_cell.length_b   1.000
_cell.length_c   1.000
_cell.angle_alpha   90.00
_cell.angle_beta   90.00
_cell.angle_gamma   90.00
#
_symmetry.space_group_name_H-M   'P 1'
#
loop_
_entity.id
_entity.type
_entity.pdbx_description
1 polymer ?
#
loop_
_entity_poly.entity_id
_entity_poly.type
_entity_poly.pdbx_seq_one_letter_code
_entity_poly.pdbx_strand_id
1 'polypeptide(L)'
;MVIGILWRFLGSRSLLHRPRGPFGLQQRLLCTCCAKAECLSAEIAALASDSRQPASEQLDDRYSPQQQATILHMLNTATQEELAKVKLLRGRKSANLVTHRTKRGPFTDIQSLTEVPLFKEKTILKVCQSILNPDPESERKEKRLQGLKFIKPDIEKKQLQNAKSIVSIVFGIRKIAWTHMDRSLTVLDWQQEESHRYMTGTYLPSVYLEEVSLAVSKIPPADYFVLERPSISIQNTNLFPVTLHLL
;
A
#
# COMPACT_ATOMS: atom_id res chain seq x y z
N MET A 1 13.66 -6.70 -9.12
CA MET A 1 14.47 -5.56 -8.66
C MET A 1 13.55 -4.60 -7.92
N VAL A 2 13.52 -4.72 -6.59
CA VAL A 2 12.65 -3.91 -5.71
C VAL A 2 13.56 -2.95 -4.97
N ILE A 3 13.38 -1.66 -5.22
CA ILE A 3 14.27 -0.60 -4.76
C ILE A 3 13.55 0.13 -3.62
N GLY A 4 14.01 0.11 -2.38
CA GLY A 4 13.38 0.93 -1.36
C GLY A 4 14.03 0.87 0.01
N ILE A 5 14.55 2.01 0.45
CA ILE A 5 14.08 2.83 1.58
C ILE A 5 14.87 4.13 1.48
N LEU A 6 14.20 5.28 1.52
CA LEU A 6 14.84 6.57 1.44
C LEU A 6 14.95 7.23 2.81
N TRP A 7 16.17 7.46 3.28
CA TRP A 7 16.41 8.29 4.46
C TRP A 7 16.61 9.75 4.06
N ARG A 8 15.88 10.65 4.73
CA ARG A 8 16.22 12.07 4.83
C ARG A 8 16.90 12.29 6.18
N PHE A 9 18.17 12.68 6.17
CA PHE A 9 18.87 13.05 7.39
C PHE A 9 18.45 14.47 7.80
N LEU A 10 17.64 14.59 8.86
CA LEU A 10 17.41 15.86 9.54
C LEU A 10 18.35 15.90 10.75
N GLY A 11 19.49 16.56 10.58
CA GLY A 11 20.42 16.80 11.68
C GLY A 11 19.80 17.75 12.71
N SER A 12 19.74 17.33 13.97
CA SER A 12 19.73 18.23 15.12
C SER A 12 20.18 17.50 16.38
N ARG A 13 21.00 18.21 17.15
CA ARG A 13 21.87 17.73 18.22
C ARG A 13 21.08 17.20 19.41
N SER A 14 21.60 16.13 19.98
CA SER A 14 21.22 15.52 21.25
C SER A 14 21.36 16.46 22.44
N LEU A 15 20.35 16.48 23.32
CA LEU A 15 20.52 16.70 24.76
C LEU A 15 19.89 15.50 25.48
N LEU A 16 20.75 14.55 25.89
CA LEU A 16 20.37 13.42 26.73
C LEU A 16 20.51 13.84 28.20
N HIS A 17 19.39 13.90 28.93
CA HIS A 17 19.40 13.89 30.38
C HIS A 17 19.22 12.45 30.87
N ARG A 18 20.21 11.94 31.61
CA ARG A 18 20.24 10.62 32.24
C ARG A 18 19.75 10.72 33.69
N PRO A 19 18.95 9.75 34.19
CA PRO A 19 18.97 9.40 35.59
C PRO A 19 19.60 8.01 35.82
N ARG A 20 20.40 7.92 36.89
CA ARG A 20 21.09 6.73 37.42
C ARG A 20 20.12 5.89 38.29
N GLY A 21 19.88 4.63 37.88
CA GLY A 21 19.61 3.39 38.67
C GLY A 21 18.55 3.34 39.80
N PRO A 22 18.31 2.18 40.46
CA PRO A 22 18.74 0.79 40.16
C PRO A 22 17.61 -0.27 40.04
N PHE A 23 17.95 -1.36 39.36
CA PHE A 23 17.44 -2.76 39.37
C PHE A 23 16.03 -3.12 39.91
N GLY A 24 15.25 -3.82 39.08
CA GLY A 24 14.18 -4.71 39.56
C GLY A 24 13.14 -5.16 38.52
N LEU A 25 13.41 -6.29 37.84
CA LEU A 25 12.47 -7.31 37.38
C LEU A 25 11.30 -6.98 36.40
N GLN A 26 11.34 -7.72 35.28
CA GLN A 26 10.22 -8.19 34.44
C GLN A 26 9.25 -7.15 33.85
N GLN A 27 9.56 -6.68 32.65
CA GLN A 27 8.51 -6.24 31.72
C GLN A 27 8.16 -7.38 30.77
N ARG A 28 7.00 -8.01 31.04
CA ARG A 28 6.30 -8.91 30.11
C ARG A 28 5.95 -8.13 28.85
N LEU A 29 6.52 -8.53 27.71
CA LEU A 29 6.04 -8.09 26.40
C LEU A 29 4.74 -8.84 26.10
N LEU A 30 3.61 -8.13 26.20
CA LEU A 30 2.30 -8.64 25.81
C LEU A 30 2.16 -8.58 24.28
N CYS A 31 1.96 -9.73 23.63
CA CYS A 31 1.54 -9.81 22.22
C CYS A 31 0.10 -9.31 22.12
N THR A 32 -0.16 -8.25 21.37
CA THR A 32 -1.51 -7.76 21.02
C THR A 32 -2.26 -8.67 20.04
N CYS A 33 -1.76 -9.89 19.84
CA CYS A 33 -2.12 -10.82 18.76
C CYS A 33 -3.11 -11.90 19.22
N CYS A 34 -3.21 -12.14 20.53
CA CYS A 34 -3.97 -13.26 21.09
C CYS A 34 -5.20 -12.85 21.94
N ALA A 35 -5.59 -11.57 21.94
CA ALA A 35 -6.65 -11.05 22.82
C ALA A 35 -8.10 -11.22 22.29
N LYS A 36 -8.35 -12.06 21.28
CA LYS A 36 -9.71 -12.36 20.79
C LYS A 36 -9.90 -13.81 20.37
N ALA A 37 -9.38 -14.75 21.14
CA ALA A 37 -9.78 -16.13 21.08
C ALA A 37 -9.92 -16.67 22.50
N GLU A 38 -11.11 -16.55 23.07
CA GLU A 38 -11.78 -17.68 23.73
C GLU A 38 -13.24 -17.34 24.11
N CYS A 39 -14.06 -18.37 23.93
CA CYS A 39 -15.49 -18.52 24.14
C CYS A 39 -16.09 -17.79 25.35
N LEU A 40 -17.18 -17.06 25.12
CA LEU A 40 -18.31 -17.08 26.04
C LEU A 40 -19.51 -17.73 25.33
N SER A 41 -19.67 -19.01 25.59
CA SER A 41 -20.89 -19.78 25.33
C SER A 41 -21.90 -19.52 26.43
N ALA A 42 -23.17 -19.34 26.03
CA ALA A 42 -24.40 -19.33 26.83
C ALA A 42 -24.68 -18.07 27.67
N GLU A 43 -25.52 -17.20 27.10
CA GLU A 43 -26.47 -16.23 27.70
C GLU A 43 -26.58 -15.07 26.70
N ILE A 44 -27.51 -15.08 25.74
CA ILE A 44 -28.88 -14.59 25.92
C ILE A 44 -29.77 -15.36 24.94
N ALA A 45 -30.42 -16.40 25.45
CA ALA A 45 -31.63 -16.98 24.86
C ALA A 45 -32.80 -16.57 25.75
N ALA A 46 -33.17 -15.29 25.68
CA ALA A 46 -34.49 -14.77 26.08
C ALA A 46 -34.39 -13.25 26.01
N LEU A 47 -34.96 -12.66 24.96
CA LEU A 47 -35.85 -11.50 25.05
C LEU A 47 -36.38 -11.18 23.64
N ALA A 48 -37.66 -11.50 23.48
CA ALA A 48 -38.66 -10.86 22.62
C ALA A 48 -38.55 -11.02 21.09
N SER A 49 -39.56 -11.73 20.55
CA SER A 49 -40.20 -11.46 19.26
C SER A 49 -40.25 -9.97 18.95
N ASP A 50 -39.64 -9.55 17.85
CA ASP A 50 -40.30 -8.63 16.93
C ASP A 50 -39.82 -8.95 15.51
N SER A 51 -40.71 -9.58 14.75
CA SER A 51 -40.55 -9.84 13.33
C SER A 51 -40.68 -8.53 12.57
N ARG A 52 -39.68 -7.66 12.65
CA ARG A 52 -39.53 -6.55 11.70
C ARG A 52 -38.35 -6.85 10.81
N GLN A 53 -38.67 -7.38 9.63
CA GLN A 53 -37.81 -7.17 8.48
C GLN A 53 -37.52 -5.66 8.40
N PRO A 54 -36.26 -5.20 8.46
CA PRO A 54 -35.99 -3.83 8.07
C PRO A 54 -36.42 -3.73 6.60
N ALA A 55 -37.35 -2.82 6.31
CA ALA A 55 -37.70 -2.48 4.94
C ALA A 55 -36.38 -2.28 4.19
N SER A 56 -36.16 -3.10 3.15
CA SER A 56 -34.94 -3.03 2.37
C SER A 56 -34.87 -1.64 1.76
N GLU A 57 -34.01 -0.76 2.31
CA GLU A 57 -33.71 0.55 1.71
C GLU A 57 -33.45 0.30 0.22
N GLN A 58 -34.29 0.89 -0.63
CA GLN A 58 -34.07 0.71 -2.06
C GLN A 58 -32.86 1.55 -2.45
N LEU A 59 -31.98 1.03 -3.31
CA LEU A 59 -30.81 1.74 -3.81
C LEU A 59 -31.18 3.09 -4.43
N ASP A 60 -32.39 3.19 -4.97
CA ASP A 60 -32.98 4.41 -5.51
C ASP A 60 -33.13 5.50 -4.44
N ASP A 61 -33.49 5.17 -3.19
CA ASP A 61 -33.70 6.15 -2.10
C ASP A 61 -32.41 6.95 -1.75
N ARG A 62 -31.25 6.49 -2.22
CA ARG A 62 -29.94 7.11 -1.97
C ARG A 62 -29.59 8.22 -2.96
N TYR A 63 -30.42 8.44 -3.99
CA TYR A 63 -30.15 9.43 -5.03
C TYR A 63 -31.38 10.32 -5.24
N SER A 64 -31.14 11.61 -5.54
CA SER A 64 -32.24 12.50 -5.92
C SER A 64 -32.83 12.09 -7.27
N PRO A 65 -34.09 12.44 -7.59
CA PRO A 65 -34.71 12.11 -8.89
C PRO A 65 -33.87 12.59 -10.09
N GLN A 66 -33.21 13.74 -9.98
CA GLN A 66 -32.33 14.28 -11.01
C GLN A 66 -31.05 13.44 -11.17
N GLN A 67 -30.48 12.97 -10.06
CA GLN A 67 -29.32 12.09 -10.07
C GLN A 67 -29.67 10.72 -10.67
N GLN A 68 -30.81 10.15 -10.28
CA GLN A 68 -31.32 8.91 -10.85
C GLN A 68 -31.52 9.03 -12.37
N ALA A 69 -32.18 10.09 -12.83
CA ALA A 69 -32.38 10.33 -14.26
C ALA A 69 -31.05 10.43 -15.02
N THR A 70 -30.04 11.09 -14.45
CA THR A 70 -28.70 11.21 -15.05
C THR A 70 -28.01 9.84 -15.15
N ILE A 71 -28.05 9.05 -14.07
CA ILE A 71 -27.46 7.71 -14.02
C ILE A 71 -28.14 6.80 -15.04
N LEU A 72 -29.46 6.72 -15.03
CA LEU A 72 -30.25 5.87 -15.92
C LEU A 72 -30.10 6.29 -17.38
N HIS A 73 -30.06 7.59 -17.65
CA HIS A 73 -29.81 8.09 -19.00
C HIS A 73 -28.48 7.56 -19.53
N MET A 74 -27.38 7.73 -18.79
CA MET A 74 -26.07 7.22 -19.20
C MET A 74 -26.07 5.70 -19.40
N LEU A 75 -26.64 4.94 -18.45
CA LEU A 75 -26.68 3.48 -18.52
C LEU A 75 -27.51 2.95 -19.70
N ASN A 76 -28.54 3.68 -20.13
CA ASN A 76 -29.41 3.30 -21.24
C ASN A 76 -28.90 3.77 -22.60
N THR A 77 -28.19 4.90 -22.69
CA THR A 77 -27.76 5.48 -23.97
C THR A 77 -26.30 5.18 -24.32
N ALA A 78 -25.39 5.10 -23.33
CA ALA A 78 -23.97 4.97 -23.59
C ALA A 78 -23.64 3.65 -24.29
N THR A 79 -22.72 3.69 -25.25
CA THR A 79 -22.16 2.51 -25.92
C THR A 79 -21.27 1.69 -24.97
N GLN A 80 -20.93 0.45 -25.34
CA GLN A 80 -20.02 -0.36 -24.54
C GLN A 80 -18.66 0.33 -24.32
N GLU A 81 -18.15 1.01 -25.34
CA GLU A 81 -16.88 1.73 -25.29
C GLU A 81 -16.96 2.95 -24.35
N GLU A 82 -18.06 3.68 -24.38
CA GLU A 82 -18.30 4.81 -23.48
C GLU A 82 -18.48 4.35 -22.03
N LEU A 83 -19.21 3.25 -21.79
CA LEU A 83 -19.29 2.63 -20.47
C LEU A 83 -17.91 2.19 -19.98
N ALA A 84 -17.06 1.65 -20.86
CA ALA A 84 -15.71 1.23 -20.51
C ALA A 84 -14.76 2.40 -20.15
N LYS A 85 -15.12 3.66 -20.48
CA LYS A 85 -14.37 4.83 -19.98
C LYS A 85 -14.48 4.91 -18.45
N VAL A 86 -15.64 4.55 -17.88
CA VAL A 86 -15.81 4.43 -16.43
C VAL A 86 -15.03 3.23 -15.92
N LYS A 87 -14.01 3.47 -15.10
CA LYS A 87 -13.11 2.44 -14.56
C LYS A 87 -13.81 1.19 -14.03
N LEU A 88 -14.89 1.39 -13.28
CA LEU A 88 -15.61 0.31 -12.61
C LEU A 88 -16.48 -0.54 -13.55
N LEU A 89 -16.67 -0.09 -14.78
CA LEU A 89 -17.48 -0.72 -15.82
C LEU A 89 -16.65 -1.41 -16.91
N ARG A 90 -15.32 -1.35 -16.86
CA ARG A 90 -14.45 -1.97 -17.87
C ARG A 90 -14.65 -3.48 -18.00
N GLY A 91 -14.38 -3.97 -19.22
CA GLY A 91 -14.42 -5.39 -19.55
C GLY A 91 -15.83 -5.96 -19.50
N ARG A 92 -15.99 -7.13 -18.86
CA ARG A 92 -17.25 -7.89 -18.85
C ARG A 92 -18.43 -7.11 -18.30
N LYS A 93 -18.23 -6.13 -17.42
CA LYS A 93 -19.32 -5.33 -16.82
C LYS A 93 -20.04 -4.45 -17.84
N SER A 94 -19.29 -3.72 -18.68
CA SER A 94 -19.86 -2.92 -19.78
C SER A 94 -20.62 -3.79 -20.78
N ALA A 95 -20.04 -4.94 -21.17
CA ALA A 95 -20.69 -5.90 -22.06
C ALA A 95 -21.97 -6.49 -21.44
N ASN A 96 -21.95 -6.81 -20.14
CA ASN A 96 -23.11 -7.33 -19.43
C ASN A 96 -24.23 -6.29 -19.33
N LEU A 97 -23.92 -5.01 -19.11
CA LEU A 97 -24.92 -3.94 -19.10
C LEU A 97 -25.61 -3.79 -20.45
N VAL A 98 -24.83 -3.73 -21.53
CA VAL A 98 -25.37 -3.63 -22.90
C VAL A 98 -26.20 -4.87 -23.24
N THR A 99 -25.68 -6.06 -22.96
CA THR A 99 -26.40 -7.32 -23.19
C THR A 99 -27.70 -7.39 -22.40
N HIS A 100 -27.70 -6.94 -21.15
CA HIS A 100 -28.87 -6.94 -20.29
C HIS A 100 -29.95 -6.02 -20.85
N ARG A 101 -29.61 -4.76 -21.18
CA ARG A 101 -30.59 -3.80 -21.69
C ARG A 101 -31.12 -4.17 -23.08
N THR A 102 -30.31 -4.82 -23.91
CA THR A 102 -30.76 -5.32 -25.22
C THR A 102 -31.72 -6.50 -25.08
N LYS A 103 -31.57 -7.34 -24.05
CA LYS A 103 -32.42 -8.53 -23.83
C LYS A 103 -33.67 -8.25 -23.00
N ARG A 104 -33.57 -7.42 -21.96
CA ARG A 104 -34.64 -7.16 -20.98
C ARG A 104 -35.27 -5.79 -21.10
N GLY A 105 -34.74 -4.92 -21.96
CA GLY A 105 -35.18 -3.54 -22.10
C GLY A 105 -34.36 -2.56 -21.25
N PRO A 106 -34.61 -1.25 -21.40
CA PRO A 106 -33.89 -0.20 -20.67
C PRO A 106 -34.11 -0.31 -19.16
N PHE A 107 -33.12 0.13 -18.38
CA PHE A 107 -33.21 0.22 -16.92
C PHE A 107 -34.19 1.33 -16.51
N THR A 108 -35.17 0.98 -15.67
CA THR A 108 -36.18 1.90 -15.09
C THR A 108 -35.75 2.48 -13.75
N ASP A 109 -34.96 1.73 -13.01
CA ASP A 109 -34.53 2.01 -11.64
C ASP A 109 -33.09 1.51 -11.45
N ILE A 110 -32.42 2.04 -10.42
CA ILE A 110 -31.04 1.69 -10.10
C ILE A 110 -30.99 0.28 -9.49
N GLN A 111 -32.05 -0.15 -8.80
CA GLN A 111 -32.14 -1.50 -8.23
C GLN A 111 -32.04 -2.62 -9.27
N SER A 112 -32.57 -2.41 -10.47
CA SER A 112 -32.50 -3.34 -11.61
C SER A 112 -31.06 -3.72 -11.99
N LEU A 113 -30.06 -2.91 -11.61
CA LEU A 113 -28.65 -3.25 -11.80
C LEU A 113 -28.20 -4.45 -10.97
N THR A 114 -28.89 -4.79 -9.88
CA THR A 114 -28.57 -5.98 -9.07
C THR A 114 -28.81 -7.29 -9.83
N GLU A 115 -29.65 -7.27 -10.86
CA GLU A 115 -29.90 -8.42 -11.74
C GLU A 115 -28.80 -8.62 -12.79
N VAL A 116 -27.96 -7.60 -13.00
CA VAL A 116 -26.88 -7.65 -13.99
C VAL A 116 -25.71 -8.45 -13.42
N PRO A 117 -25.18 -9.46 -14.15
CA PRO A 117 -24.07 -10.24 -13.66
C PRO A 117 -22.85 -9.36 -13.34
N LEU A 118 -22.23 -9.61 -12.18
CA LEU A 118 -21.08 -8.86 -11.62
C LEU A 118 -21.41 -7.50 -10.98
N PHE A 119 -22.69 -7.16 -10.84
CA PHE A 119 -23.15 -5.97 -10.13
C PHE A 119 -23.74 -6.34 -8.77
N LYS A 120 -22.93 -6.15 -7.72
CA LYS A 120 -23.39 -6.19 -6.33
C LYS A 120 -23.67 -4.77 -5.85
N GLU A 121 -24.47 -4.62 -4.80
CA GLU A 121 -24.84 -3.34 -4.21
C GLU A 121 -23.65 -2.37 -4.02
N LYS A 122 -22.56 -2.81 -3.36
CA LYS A 122 -21.33 -2.01 -3.19
C LYS A 122 -20.69 -1.57 -4.51
N THR A 123 -20.83 -2.37 -5.57
CA THR A 123 -20.31 -2.03 -6.90
C THR A 123 -21.21 -1.01 -7.58
N ILE A 124 -22.54 -1.18 -7.48
CA ILE A 124 -23.54 -0.27 -8.02
C ILE A 124 -23.34 1.13 -7.43
N LEU A 125 -23.24 1.23 -6.10
CA LEU A 125 -23.01 2.52 -5.42
C LEU A 125 -21.76 3.24 -5.94
N LYS A 126 -20.64 2.52 -6.08
CA LYS A 126 -19.40 3.11 -6.60
C LYS A 126 -19.50 3.51 -8.07
N VAL A 127 -20.24 2.75 -8.88
CA VAL A 127 -20.50 3.07 -10.28
C VAL A 127 -21.35 4.32 -10.37
N CYS A 128 -22.50 4.38 -9.71
CA CYS A 128 -23.38 5.55 -9.65
C CYS A 128 -22.63 6.80 -9.20
N GLN A 129 -21.83 6.70 -8.13
CA GLN A 129 -20.99 7.81 -7.67
C GLN A 129 -19.98 8.28 -8.73
N SER A 130 -19.36 7.34 -9.45
CA SER A 130 -18.42 7.66 -10.54
C SER A 130 -19.08 8.27 -11.76
N ILE A 131 -20.37 8.02 -11.98
CA ILE A 131 -21.16 8.60 -13.08
C ILE A 131 -21.54 10.04 -12.74
N LEU A 132 -22.00 10.27 -11.50
CA LEU A 132 -22.38 11.59 -11.02
C LEU A 132 -21.17 12.53 -10.87
N ASN A 133 -20.04 11.98 -10.41
CA ASN A 133 -18.81 12.72 -10.19
C ASN A 133 -17.67 12.05 -10.97
N PRO A 134 -17.52 12.31 -12.27
CA PRO A 134 -16.40 11.81 -13.05
C PRO A 134 -15.12 12.51 -12.59
N ASP A 135 -14.44 11.93 -11.59
CA ASP A 135 -13.25 12.53 -10.97
C ASP A 135 -12.04 12.46 -11.93
N PRO A 136 -11.57 13.59 -12.49
CA PRO A 136 -10.37 13.63 -13.34
C PRO A 136 -9.08 13.33 -12.56
N GLU A 137 -9.10 13.40 -11.22
CA GLU A 137 -7.96 12.99 -10.39
C GLU A 137 -7.81 11.47 -10.30
N SER A 138 -8.90 10.71 -10.38
CA SER A 138 -8.85 9.24 -10.26
C SER A 138 -8.08 8.60 -11.42
N GLU A 139 -8.25 9.13 -12.63
CA GLU A 139 -7.47 8.72 -13.82
C GLU A 139 -6.00 9.14 -13.73
N ARG A 140 -5.72 10.31 -13.14
CA ARG A 140 -4.34 10.81 -12.91
C ARG A 140 -3.62 10.04 -11.80
N LYS A 141 -4.31 9.65 -10.72
CA LYS A 141 -3.77 8.81 -9.63
C LYS A 141 -3.39 7.43 -10.14
N GLU A 142 -4.16 6.84 -11.04
CA GLU A 142 -3.89 5.50 -11.59
C GLU A 142 -2.72 5.47 -12.58
N LYS A 143 -2.61 6.45 -13.49
CA LYS A 143 -1.39 6.63 -14.31
C LYS A 143 -0.14 6.91 -13.46
N ARG A 144 -0.30 7.45 -12.24
CA ARG A 144 0.80 7.69 -11.29
C ARG A 144 1.21 6.46 -10.47
N LEU A 145 0.26 5.59 -10.10
CA LEU A 145 0.49 4.42 -9.23
C LEU A 145 1.05 3.19 -9.96
N GLN A 146 0.91 3.11 -11.29
CA GLN A 146 1.36 1.93 -12.04
C GLN A 146 2.89 1.82 -12.20
N GLY A 147 3.64 2.93 -12.06
CA GLY A 147 5.08 2.96 -12.38
C GLY A 147 6.05 2.64 -11.23
N LEU A 148 5.64 2.73 -9.96
CA LEU A 148 6.58 2.71 -8.82
C LEU A 148 6.15 1.78 -7.68
N LYS A 149 5.43 0.69 -7.98
CA LYS A 149 5.06 -0.33 -6.96
C LYS A 149 6.29 -0.94 -6.25
N PHE A 150 7.45 -0.83 -6.87
CA PHE A 150 8.72 -1.34 -6.39
C PHE A 150 9.47 -0.37 -5.48
N ILE A 151 9.03 0.89 -5.38
CA ILE A 151 9.62 1.89 -4.50
C ILE A 151 8.83 2.03 -3.21
N LYS A 152 9.52 1.86 -2.08
CA LYS A 152 8.95 2.02 -0.74
C LYS A 152 9.85 2.91 0.12
N PRO A 153 9.28 3.85 0.91
CA PRO A 153 7.87 4.23 0.97
C PRO A 153 7.37 4.86 -0.34
N ASP A 154 6.06 5.09 -0.47
CA ASP A 154 5.51 5.73 -1.66
C ASP A 154 5.97 7.21 -1.69
N ILE A 155 6.69 7.58 -2.75
CA ILE A 155 7.22 8.94 -2.95
C ILE A 155 6.51 9.58 -4.14
N GLU A 156 6.14 10.85 -4.01
CA GLU A 156 5.54 11.58 -5.14
C GLU A 156 6.50 11.63 -6.32
N LYS A 157 6.00 11.30 -7.52
CA LYS A 157 6.79 11.32 -8.76
C LYS A 157 7.51 12.66 -8.99
N LYS A 158 6.89 13.79 -8.63
CA LYS A 158 7.51 15.12 -8.77
C LYS A 158 8.79 15.24 -7.94
N GLN A 159 8.81 14.68 -6.74
CA GLN A 159 9.98 14.68 -5.86
C GLN A 159 11.11 13.83 -6.48
N LEU A 160 10.78 12.62 -6.96
CA LEU A 160 11.74 11.77 -7.66
C LEU A 160 12.29 12.41 -8.93
N GLN A 161 11.45 13.15 -9.67
CA GLN A 161 11.85 13.90 -10.85
C GLN A 161 12.72 15.12 -10.53
N ASN A 162 12.82 15.56 -9.28
CA ASN A 162 13.66 16.70 -8.91
C ASN A 162 15.04 16.28 -8.38
N ALA A 163 15.28 14.98 -8.21
CA ALA A 163 16.58 14.44 -7.83
C ALA A 163 17.67 14.87 -8.82
N LYS A 164 18.79 15.35 -8.28
CA LYS A 164 20.03 15.66 -9.00
C LYS A 164 21.00 14.49 -8.95
N SER A 165 21.05 13.79 -7.82
CA SER A 165 21.91 12.61 -7.64
C SER A 165 21.31 11.60 -6.68
N ILE A 166 21.70 10.34 -6.83
CA ILE A 166 21.30 9.23 -5.98
C ILE A 166 22.53 8.43 -5.56
N VAL A 167 22.48 7.80 -4.40
CA VAL A 167 23.43 6.75 -4.03
C VAL A 167 22.68 5.43 -3.95
N SER A 168 23.07 4.46 -4.78
CA SER A 168 22.59 3.08 -4.67
C SER A 168 23.48 2.31 -3.73
N ILE A 169 22.90 1.62 -2.74
CA ILE A 169 23.60 0.87 -1.70
C ILE A 169 23.10 -0.58 -1.71
N VAL A 170 24.04 -1.51 -1.75
CA VAL A 170 23.79 -2.96 -1.69
C VAL A 170 24.56 -3.53 -0.51
N PHE A 171 23.87 -4.31 0.33
CA PHE A 171 24.48 -5.03 1.44
C PHE A 171 24.51 -6.53 1.15
N GLY A 172 25.68 -7.12 1.29
CA GLY A 172 25.84 -8.55 1.47
C GLY A 172 26.22 -8.87 2.91
N ILE A 173 26.40 -10.17 3.19
CA ILE A 173 26.74 -10.68 4.53
C ILE A 173 28.05 -10.17 5.14
N ARG A 174 28.97 -9.67 4.31
CA ARG A 174 30.32 -9.23 4.70
C ARG A 174 30.76 -7.93 4.02
N LYS A 175 30.00 -7.45 3.03
CA LYS A 175 30.39 -6.31 2.20
C LYS A 175 29.22 -5.38 2.03
N ILE A 176 29.51 -4.09 2.02
CA ILE A 176 28.59 -3.04 1.58
C ILE A 176 29.22 -2.40 0.35
N ALA A 177 28.46 -2.27 -0.72
CA ALA A 177 28.89 -1.57 -1.92
C ALA A 177 27.94 -0.41 -2.19
N TRP A 178 28.47 0.70 -2.71
CA TRP A 178 27.66 1.83 -3.13
C TRP A 178 28.14 2.45 -4.43
N THR A 179 27.21 3.10 -5.13
CA THR A 179 27.47 3.86 -6.34
C THR A 179 26.73 5.19 -6.26
N HIS A 180 27.46 6.30 -6.36
CA HIS A 180 26.89 7.65 -6.49
C HIS A 180 26.73 7.96 -7.97
N MET A 181 25.50 8.28 -8.39
CA MET A 181 25.19 8.61 -9.77
C MET A 181 24.40 9.90 -9.86
N ASP A 182 24.69 10.67 -10.90
CA ASP A 182 23.91 11.86 -11.23
C ASP A 182 22.74 11.53 -12.16
N ARG A 183 21.96 12.57 -12.48
CA ARG A 183 20.82 12.49 -13.39
C ARG A 183 21.19 12.15 -14.84
N SER A 184 22.41 12.42 -15.26
CA SER A 184 22.95 12.03 -16.57
C SER A 184 23.38 10.56 -16.63
N LEU A 185 23.20 9.80 -15.54
CA LEU A 185 23.68 8.44 -15.39
C LEU A 185 25.21 8.35 -15.34
N THR A 186 25.89 9.44 -14.99
CA THR A 186 27.33 9.46 -14.76
C THR A 186 27.62 8.90 -13.37
N VAL A 187 28.56 7.96 -13.29
CA VAL A 187 29.06 7.43 -12.02
C VAL A 187 30.08 8.41 -11.46
N LEU A 188 29.73 9.05 -10.34
CA LEU A 188 30.57 10.02 -9.63
C LEU A 188 31.50 9.34 -8.62
N ASP A 189 31.01 8.27 -8.00
CA ASP A 189 31.76 7.45 -7.04
C ASP A 189 31.26 6.01 -7.09
N TRP A 190 32.17 5.05 -6.91
CA TRP A 190 31.82 3.63 -6.83
C TRP A 190 32.84 2.89 -5.98
N GLN A 191 32.40 2.44 -4.81
CA GLN A 191 33.26 1.82 -3.80
C GLN A 191 32.56 0.65 -3.12
N GLN A 192 33.36 -0.09 -2.34
CA GLN A 192 32.88 -1.12 -1.44
C GLN A 192 33.71 -1.13 -0.16
N GLU A 193 33.10 -1.53 0.94
CA GLU A 193 33.72 -1.79 2.23
C GLU A 193 33.48 -3.26 2.60
N GLU A 194 34.50 -3.90 3.18
CA GLU A 194 34.35 -5.23 3.74
C GLU A 194 34.46 -5.16 5.26
N SER A 195 33.52 -5.82 5.95
CA SER A 195 33.62 -6.04 7.38
C SER A 195 33.53 -7.52 7.69
N HIS A 196 34.53 -7.99 8.41
CA HIS A 196 34.60 -9.36 8.91
C HIS A 196 33.89 -9.53 10.25
N ARG A 197 33.42 -8.44 10.88
CA ARG A 197 32.74 -8.46 12.19
C ARG A 197 31.25 -8.78 12.07
N TYR A 198 30.65 -8.56 10.89
CA TYR A 198 29.28 -8.98 10.63
C TYR A 198 29.14 -10.51 10.69
N MET A 199 27.97 -10.95 11.17
CA MET A 199 27.59 -12.36 11.24
C MET A 199 28.63 -13.30 11.92
N THR A 200 29.50 -12.76 12.76
CA THR A 200 30.51 -13.54 13.49
C THR A 200 29.99 -13.82 14.90
N GLY A 201 29.49 -15.03 15.12
CA GLY A 201 28.91 -15.45 16.40
C GLY A 201 27.56 -14.79 16.67
N THR A 202 27.37 -14.25 17.88
CA THR A 202 26.10 -13.66 18.32
C THR A 202 25.82 -12.32 17.65
N TYR A 203 24.55 -12.07 17.30
CA TYR A 203 24.11 -10.76 16.81
C TYR A 203 24.28 -9.70 17.90
N LEU A 204 25.19 -8.74 17.69
CA LEU A 204 25.48 -7.66 18.65
C LEU A 204 25.21 -6.29 18.02
N PRO A 205 24.14 -5.57 18.44
CA PRO A 205 23.74 -4.29 17.82
C PRO A 205 24.82 -3.20 17.84
N SER A 206 25.68 -3.17 18.86
CA SER A 206 26.76 -2.17 18.96
C SER A 206 27.78 -2.30 17.83
N VAL A 207 28.12 -3.55 17.45
CA VAL A 207 29.02 -3.83 16.33
C VAL A 207 28.41 -3.33 15.02
N TYR A 208 27.10 -3.57 14.81
CA TYR A 208 26.42 -3.05 13.62
C TYR A 208 26.43 -1.53 13.56
N LEU A 209 26.17 -0.86 14.68
CA LEU A 209 26.20 0.59 14.74
C LEU A 209 27.60 1.14 14.41
N GLU A 210 28.66 0.56 14.98
CA GLU A 210 30.05 0.95 14.69
C GLU A 210 30.39 0.78 13.21
N GLU A 211 30.22 -0.43 12.68
CA GLU A 211 30.61 -0.78 11.31
C GLU A 211 29.79 -0.02 10.27
N VAL A 212 28.48 0.12 10.47
CA VAL A 212 27.62 0.91 9.58
C VAL A 212 27.99 2.39 9.64
N SER A 213 28.30 2.93 10.81
CA SER A 213 28.73 4.34 10.94
C SER A 213 30.04 4.59 10.19
N LEU A 214 30.99 3.66 10.26
CA LEU A 214 32.25 3.73 9.51
C LEU A 214 31.99 3.73 7.99
N ALA A 215 31.15 2.82 7.50
CA ALA A 215 30.80 2.77 6.08
C ALA A 215 30.08 4.05 5.63
N VAL A 216 29.03 4.47 6.35
CA VAL A 216 28.21 5.66 6.01
C VAL A 216 29.04 6.94 6.01
N SER A 217 30.09 7.03 6.84
CA SER A 217 30.98 8.21 6.86
C SER A 217 31.72 8.45 5.54
N LYS A 218 31.85 7.43 4.69
CA LYS A 218 32.51 7.49 3.38
C LYS A 218 31.53 7.73 2.23
N ILE A 219 30.23 7.56 2.46
CA ILE A 219 29.22 7.68 1.42
C ILE A 219 28.94 9.17 1.16
N PRO A 220 29.03 9.64 -0.11
CA PRO A 220 28.79 11.03 -0.43
C PRO A 220 27.32 11.43 -0.22
N PRO A 221 27.04 12.73 0.05
CA PRO A 221 25.68 13.21 0.16
C PRO A 221 24.95 13.13 -1.19
N ALA A 222 23.68 12.73 -1.16
CA ALA A 222 22.80 12.69 -2.32
C ALA A 222 21.37 13.03 -1.92
N ASP A 223 20.50 13.25 -2.91
CA ASP A 223 19.09 13.56 -2.66
C ASP A 223 18.32 12.31 -2.17
N TYR A 224 18.77 11.13 -2.62
CA TYR A 224 18.10 9.85 -2.44
C TYR A 224 19.16 8.76 -2.19
N PHE A 225 19.07 8.06 -1.06
CA PHE A 225 19.82 6.83 -0.77
C PHE A 225 18.93 5.63 -1.04
N VAL A 226 19.38 4.73 -1.89
CA VAL A 226 18.56 3.71 -2.52
C VAL A 226 19.06 2.35 -2.07
N LEU A 227 18.28 1.69 -1.22
CA LEU A 227 18.64 0.39 -0.63
C LEU A 227 17.97 -0.75 -1.39
N GLU A 228 18.73 -1.84 -1.61
CA GLU A 228 18.16 -3.09 -2.11
C GLU A 228 17.27 -3.73 -1.04
N ARG A 229 16.04 -4.10 -1.42
CA ARG A 229 15.19 -4.92 -0.57
C ARG A 229 15.39 -6.40 -0.93
N PRO A 230 16.02 -7.22 -0.06
CA PRO A 230 16.21 -8.64 -0.34
C PRO A 230 14.85 -9.35 -0.43
N SER A 231 14.68 -10.22 -1.43
CA SER A 231 13.48 -11.04 -1.60
C SER A 231 13.58 -12.37 -0.84
N ILE A 232 14.14 -12.35 0.37
CA ILE A 232 14.28 -13.54 1.20
C ILE A 232 12.97 -13.74 1.97
N SER A 233 12.34 -14.90 1.81
CA SER A 233 11.12 -15.23 2.55
C SER A 233 11.43 -15.46 4.02
N ILE A 234 10.72 -14.75 4.90
CA ILE A 234 10.76 -14.96 6.36
C ILE A 234 10.31 -16.38 6.73
N GLN A 235 9.55 -17.05 5.87
CA GLN A 235 9.10 -18.43 6.08
C GLN A 235 10.25 -19.45 5.94
N ASN A 236 11.36 -19.07 5.30
CA ASN A 236 12.53 -19.94 5.18
C ASN A 236 13.41 -19.80 6.44
N THR A 237 13.20 -20.70 7.39
CA THR A 237 13.91 -20.72 8.68
C THR A 237 15.42 -20.94 8.53
N ASN A 238 15.86 -21.66 7.49
CA ASN A 238 17.29 -21.89 7.24
C ASN A 238 18.05 -20.61 6.88
N LEU A 239 17.35 -19.63 6.31
CA LEU A 239 17.93 -18.33 5.96
C LEU A 239 17.69 -17.27 7.04
N PHE A 240 17.08 -17.62 8.17
CA PHE A 240 16.74 -16.65 9.22
C PHE A 240 17.92 -15.79 9.66
N PRO A 241 19.15 -16.31 9.89
CA PRO A 241 20.28 -15.46 10.27
C PRO A 241 20.62 -14.40 9.21
N VAL A 242 20.53 -14.76 7.93
CA VAL A 242 20.78 -13.86 6.80
C VAL A 242 19.64 -12.85 6.67
N THR A 243 18.39 -13.29 6.84
CA THR A 243 17.21 -12.42 6.84
C THR A 243 17.32 -11.39 7.96
N LEU A 244 17.68 -11.79 9.18
CA LEU A 244 17.85 -10.88 10.31
C LEU A 244 18.99 -9.87 10.08
N HIS A 245 20.07 -10.28 9.42
CA HIS A 245 21.19 -9.39 9.08
C HIS A 245 20.80 -8.30 8.06
N LEU A 246 19.89 -8.60 7.14
CA LEU A 246 19.52 -7.71 6.04
C LEU A 246 18.20 -6.94 6.25
N LEU A 247 17.51 -7.15 7.38
CA LEU A 247 16.26 -6.47 7.76
C LEU A 247 16.53 -5.16 8.52
#